data_AF-A0A086ZNV6-F1
#
_entry.id   AF-A0A086ZNV6-F1
#
_cell.length_a   1.000
_cell.length_b   1.000
_cell.length_c   1.000
_cell.angle_alpha   90.00
_cell.angle_beta   90.00
_cell.angle_gamma   90.00
#
_symmetry.space_group_name_H-M   'P 1'
#
loop_
_entity.id
_entity.type
_entity.pdbx_description
1 polymer ?
#
loop_
_entity_poly.entity_id
_entity_poly.type
_entity_poly.pdbx_seq_one_letter_code
_entity_poly.pdbx_strand_id
1 'polypeptide(L)'
;MTSQCQQCGEPAQTTLCKNCAKHMRRQASSLAKTIPELRALAERKAHIGERCGGVRGGEPGLPVSVHWLEVYEEAARLMLRLAGCVDLKWMLLPVEGWRPAYRAICRSWSRVVCSPSAGELADRLDRMLRRIDRLSTPSDGRVTVVQCPDCSTSLAVPQGMRDGWCPECGERLDLDMLVSGRLDAACRAVMTCSPAEAADWLTDRAGLRTTRKQVSNWLARGRLSKARRLGHGVWEFNQAELIEVRNRA
;
A
#
# COMPACT_ATOMS: atom_id res chain seq x y z
N MET A 1 25.91 6.52 -37.73
CA MET A 1 25.22 5.37 -37.11
C MET A 1 24.23 5.91 -36.09
N THR A 2 22.95 5.96 -36.42
CA THR A 2 21.89 6.33 -35.47
C THR A 2 21.60 5.13 -34.59
N SER A 3 22.09 5.14 -33.36
CA SER A 3 21.72 4.16 -32.33
C SER A 3 20.26 4.38 -31.94
N GLN A 4 19.50 3.30 -31.74
CA GLN A 4 18.14 3.41 -31.18
C GLN A 4 18.22 3.72 -29.68
N CYS A 5 17.29 4.53 -29.18
CA CYS A 5 17.15 4.80 -27.75
C CYS A 5 16.81 3.50 -27.02
N GLN A 6 17.58 3.15 -25.99
CA GLN A 6 17.36 1.93 -25.22
C GLN A 6 16.01 1.91 -24.47
N GLN A 7 15.37 3.07 -24.25
CA GLN A 7 14.16 3.19 -23.44
C GLN A 7 12.88 3.37 -24.28
N CYS A 8 12.94 4.06 -25.42
CA CYS A 8 11.75 4.31 -26.27
C CYS A 8 11.87 3.78 -27.71
N GLY A 9 13.03 3.25 -28.12
CA GLY A 9 13.25 2.74 -29.48
C GLY A 9 13.41 3.82 -30.57
N GLU A 10 13.18 5.10 -30.25
CA GLU A 10 13.35 6.20 -31.21
C GLU A 10 14.82 6.38 -31.64
N PRO A 11 15.08 6.89 -32.87
CA PRO A 11 16.45 7.15 -33.33
C PRO A 11 17.11 8.22 -32.46
N ALA A 12 18.28 7.90 -31.91
CA ALA A 12 19.05 8.76 -31.02
C ALA A 12 20.52 8.86 -31.47
N GLN A 13 21.18 9.96 -31.07
CA GLN A 13 22.62 10.15 -31.27
C GLN A 13 23.46 9.55 -30.12
N THR A 14 22.80 9.21 -29.01
CA THR A 14 23.36 8.67 -27.77
C THR A 14 22.53 7.46 -27.32
N THR A 15 22.92 6.77 -26.24
CA THR A 15 22.19 5.59 -25.73
C THR A 15 20.76 5.91 -25.30
N LEU A 16 20.50 7.16 -24.86
CA LEU A 16 19.16 7.70 -24.61
C LEU A 16 18.84 8.89 -25.53
N CYS A 17 17.56 9.05 -25.90
CA CYS A 17 17.08 10.25 -26.59
C CYS A 17 17.02 11.45 -25.61
N LYS A 18 16.92 12.67 -26.15
CA LYS A 18 16.88 13.91 -25.34
C LYS A 18 15.73 13.91 -24.32
N ASN A 19 14.58 13.35 -24.67
CA ASN A 19 13.40 13.29 -23.80
C ASN A 19 13.60 12.30 -22.65
N CYS A 20 14.04 11.07 -22.94
CA CYS A 20 14.35 10.05 -21.92
C CYS A 20 15.46 10.53 -20.98
N ALA A 21 16.52 11.17 -21.51
CA ALA A 21 17.56 11.78 -20.68
C ALA A 21 16.99 12.86 -19.74
N LYS A 22 16.11 13.75 -20.23
CA LYS A 22 15.48 14.77 -19.39
C LYS A 22 14.57 14.14 -18.32
N HIS A 23 13.84 13.07 -18.67
CA HIS A 23 12.98 12.33 -17.75
C HIS A 23 13.80 11.64 -16.65
N MET A 24 14.84 10.90 -17.01
CA MET A 24 15.76 10.25 -16.09
C MET A 24 16.41 11.25 -15.12
N ARG A 25 16.77 12.45 -15.59
CA ARG A 25 17.32 13.52 -14.74
C ARG A 25 16.32 14.01 -13.68
N ARG A 26 15.05 14.13 -14.07
CA ARG A 26 13.97 14.49 -13.15
C ARG A 26 13.76 13.39 -12.12
N GLN A 27 13.71 12.13 -12.56
CA GLN A 27 13.57 10.97 -11.68
C GLN A 27 14.72 10.87 -10.66
N ALA A 28 15.97 11.04 -11.10
CA ALA A 28 17.11 11.08 -10.18
C ALA A 28 17.00 12.23 -9.15
N SER A 29 16.48 13.38 -9.57
CA SER A 29 16.26 14.52 -8.67
C SER A 29 15.10 14.28 -7.70
N SER A 30 14.02 13.61 -8.14
CA SER A 30 12.93 13.19 -7.26
C SER A 30 13.42 12.17 -6.24
N LEU A 31 14.19 11.16 -6.67
CA LEU A 31 14.77 10.17 -5.77
C LEU A 31 15.70 10.82 -4.72
N ALA A 32 16.51 11.80 -5.12
CA ALA A 32 17.36 12.54 -4.19
C ALA A 32 16.56 13.27 -3.10
N LYS A 33 15.33 13.70 -3.39
CA LYS A 33 14.44 14.34 -2.41
C LYS A 33 13.75 13.34 -1.49
N THR A 34 13.42 12.15 -1.98
CA THR A 34 12.71 11.12 -1.20
C THR A 34 13.63 10.29 -0.29
N ILE A 35 14.92 10.15 -0.60
CA ILE A 35 15.86 9.37 0.24
C ILE A 35 15.88 9.81 1.73
N PRO A 36 15.92 11.11 2.07
CA PRO A 36 15.80 11.56 3.46
C PRO A 36 14.47 11.17 4.14
N GLU A 37 13.36 11.18 3.40
CA GLU A 37 12.04 10.81 3.92
C GLU A 37 12.00 9.30 4.23
N LEU A 38 12.55 8.47 3.35
CA LEU A 38 12.71 7.02 3.59
C LEU A 38 13.53 6.73 4.85
N ARG A 39 14.59 7.51 5.09
CA ARG A 39 15.38 7.38 6.31
C ARG A 39 14.59 7.77 7.56
N ALA A 40 13.78 8.83 7.49
CA ALA A 40 12.90 9.21 8.59
C ALA A 40 11.83 8.13 8.87
N LEU A 41 11.31 7.47 7.84
CA LEU A 41 10.40 6.32 7.98
C LEU A 41 11.09 5.10 8.60
N ALA A 42 12.33 4.80 8.19
CA ALA A 42 13.14 3.73 8.77
C ALA A 42 13.40 3.97 10.27
N GLU A 43 13.77 5.19 10.64
CA GLU A 43 13.98 5.63 12.02
C GLU A 43 12.66 5.80 12.81
N ARG A 44 11.49 5.50 12.20
CA ARG A 44 10.14 5.72 12.74
C ARG A 44 9.90 7.15 13.26
N LYS A 45 10.65 8.13 12.74
CA LYS A 45 10.44 9.57 12.98
C LYS A 45 9.30 10.13 12.14
N ALA A 46 9.00 9.47 11.03
CA ALA A 46 7.87 9.75 10.15
C ALA A 46 6.95 8.52 10.05
N HIS A 47 5.69 8.75 9.71
CA HIS A 47 4.68 7.70 9.50
C HIS A 47 3.86 8.02 8.25
N ILE A 48 3.37 6.98 7.58
CA ILE A 48 2.46 7.06 6.44
C ILE A 48 1.05 6.72 6.93
N GLY A 49 0.07 7.60 6.71
CA GLY A 49 -1.33 7.42 7.12
C GLY A 49 -1.69 7.94 8.52
N GLU A 50 -2.96 7.77 8.90
CA GLU A 50 -3.49 8.15 10.22
C GLU A 50 -2.97 7.26 11.36
N ARG A 51 -2.75 7.84 12.54
CA ARG A 51 -2.39 7.08 13.75
C ARG A 51 -3.57 6.21 14.19
N CYS A 52 -3.63 4.97 13.75
CA CYS A 52 -4.48 3.98 14.39
C CYS A 52 -3.88 3.66 15.77
N GLY A 53 -4.61 4.03 16.84
CA GLY A 53 -4.21 3.73 18.22
C GLY A 53 -3.85 2.25 18.35
N GLY A 54 -2.61 1.97 18.73
CA GLY A 54 -2.09 0.61 18.83
C GLY A 54 -2.93 -0.25 19.79
N VAL A 55 -3.03 -1.54 19.48
CA VAL A 55 -3.59 -2.55 20.37
C VAL A 55 -2.82 -2.51 21.69
N ARG A 56 -3.52 -2.25 22.80
CA ARG A 56 -2.91 -2.27 24.14
C ARG A 56 -2.35 -3.67 24.41
N GLY A 57 -1.03 -3.76 24.62
CA GLY A 57 -0.36 -4.99 25.08
C GLY A 57 0.57 -5.68 24.09
N GLY A 58 0.86 -5.11 22.92
CA GLY A 58 1.89 -5.64 22.01
C GLY A 58 3.31 -5.35 22.51
N GLU A 59 4.24 -6.31 22.33
CA GLU A 59 5.67 -6.09 22.54
C GLU A 59 6.14 -4.86 21.73
N PRO A 60 7.01 -4.00 22.29
CA PRO A 60 7.56 -2.87 21.55
C PRO A 60 8.30 -3.39 20.32
N GLY A 61 7.79 -3.13 19.12
CA GLY A 61 8.51 -3.47 17.90
C GLY A 61 9.85 -2.74 17.86
N LEU A 62 10.88 -3.37 17.26
CA LEU A 62 12.25 -2.86 17.12
C LEU A 62 12.34 -1.34 16.87
N PRO A 63 13.36 -0.62 17.38
CA PRO A 63 13.45 0.84 17.27
C PRO A 63 13.53 1.37 15.81
N VAL A 64 13.78 0.48 14.85
CA VAL A 64 13.89 0.78 13.41
C VAL A 64 12.93 -0.11 12.63
N SER A 65 12.31 0.41 11.57
CA SER A 65 11.62 -0.41 10.58
C SER A 65 12.63 -1.02 9.60
N VAL A 66 12.86 -2.33 9.71
CA VAL A 66 13.76 -3.08 8.80
C VAL A 66 13.32 -2.93 7.34
N HIS A 67 12.01 -2.98 7.08
CA HIS A 67 11.46 -2.83 5.73
C HIS A 67 11.81 -1.47 5.09
N TRP A 68 11.62 -0.37 5.83
CA TRP A 68 11.93 0.97 5.31
C TRP A 68 13.43 1.21 5.21
N LEU A 69 14.23 0.56 6.07
CA LEU A 69 15.69 0.58 5.97
C LEU A 69 16.16 -0.08 4.67
N GLU A 70 15.62 -1.24 4.31
CA GLU A 70 15.95 -1.91 3.03
C GLU A 70 15.61 -1.03 1.82
N VAL A 71 14.44 -0.39 1.82
CA VAL A 71 14.01 0.51 0.73
C VAL A 71 14.92 1.74 0.65
N TYR A 72 15.30 2.33 1.79
CA TYR A 72 16.28 3.42 1.87
C TYR A 72 17.64 3.00 1.28
N GLU A 73 18.17 1.86 1.70
CA GLU A 73 19.46 1.37 1.24
C GLU A 73 19.45 1.08 -0.27
N GLU A 74 18.39 0.47 -0.78
CA GLU A 74 18.25 0.19 -2.21
C GLU A 74 18.19 1.48 -3.03
N ALA A 75 17.42 2.48 -2.58
CA ALA A 75 17.35 3.80 -3.21
C ALA A 75 18.72 4.52 -3.19
N ALA A 76 19.43 4.48 -2.07
CA ALA A 76 20.77 5.06 -1.94
C ALA A 76 21.80 4.34 -2.82
N ARG A 77 21.80 3.00 -2.87
CA ARG A 77 22.67 2.22 -3.77
C ARG A 77 22.38 2.51 -5.24
N LEU A 78 21.12 2.72 -5.61
CA LEU A 78 20.76 3.10 -6.98
C LEU A 78 21.39 4.47 -7.36
N MET A 79 21.41 5.42 -6.42
CA MET A 79 22.10 6.70 -6.60
C MET A 79 23.61 6.51 -6.78
N LEU A 80 24.25 5.63 -6.01
CA LEU A 80 25.67 5.31 -6.15
C LEU A 80 25.98 4.64 -7.50
N ARG A 81 25.11 3.73 -7.98
CA ARG A 81 25.25 3.09 -9.30
C ARG A 81 25.15 4.08 -10.46
N LEU A 82 24.26 5.07 -10.35
CA LEU A 82 24.20 6.18 -11.32
C LEU A 82 25.51 6.98 -11.35
N ALA A 83 26.09 7.25 -10.19
CA ALA A 83 27.37 7.93 -10.10
C ALA A 83 28.54 7.04 -10.58
N GLY A 84 28.39 5.72 -10.50
CA GLY A 84 29.31 4.73 -11.09
C GLY A 84 29.53 4.90 -12.60
N CYS A 85 28.54 5.45 -13.31
CA CYS A 85 28.68 5.81 -14.73
C CYS A 85 29.63 7.00 -14.96
N VAL A 86 29.89 7.80 -13.94
CA VAL A 86 30.86 8.90 -13.97
C VAL A 86 32.24 8.41 -13.55
N ASP A 87 32.30 7.61 -12.47
CA ASP A 87 33.52 7.06 -11.89
C ASP A 87 33.16 5.84 -11.02
N LEU A 88 33.83 4.70 -11.23
CA LEU A 88 33.54 3.46 -10.51
C LEU A 88 33.75 3.56 -8.99
N LYS A 89 34.56 4.50 -8.51
CA LYS A 89 34.79 4.68 -7.06
C LYS A 89 33.50 4.93 -6.28
N TRP A 90 32.48 5.52 -6.92
CA TRP A 90 31.21 5.80 -6.28
C TRP A 90 30.47 4.52 -5.85
N MET A 91 30.73 3.39 -6.51
CA MET A 91 30.14 2.09 -6.15
C MET A 91 30.79 1.46 -4.91
N LEU A 92 31.96 1.94 -4.49
CA LEU A 92 32.68 1.47 -3.31
C LEU A 92 32.31 2.24 -2.05
N LEU A 93 31.59 3.35 -2.18
CA LEU A 93 31.17 4.16 -1.06
C LEU A 93 30.00 3.50 -0.31
N PRO A 94 29.88 3.75 1.01
CA PRO A 94 28.72 3.31 1.77
C PRO A 94 27.49 4.13 1.36
N VAL A 95 26.30 3.62 1.69
CA VAL A 95 25.01 4.18 1.22
C VAL A 95 24.80 5.63 1.65
N GLU A 96 25.41 6.08 2.74
CA GLU A 96 25.40 7.46 3.24
C GLU A 96 26.07 8.44 2.26
N GLY A 97 26.95 7.94 1.38
CA GLY A 97 27.66 8.69 0.35
C GLY A 97 26.78 9.14 -0.83
N TRP A 98 25.48 8.85 -0.81
CA TRP A 98 24.56 9.17 -1.91
C TRP A 98 24.47 10.68 -2.24
N ARG A 99 24.63 11.57 -1.25
CA ARG A 99 24.54 13.04 -1.45
C ARG A 99 25.70 13.57 -2.33
N PRO A 100 26.98 13.30 -1.99
CA PRO A 100 28.10 13.57 -2.89
C PRO A 100 27.95 12.91 -4.27
N ALA A 101 27.45 11.67 -4.32
CA ALA A 101 27.23 10.95 -5.58
C ALA A 101 26.20 11.65 -6.48
N TYR A 102 25.08 12.12 -5.91
CA TYR A 102 24.08 12.91 -6.63
C TYR A 102 24.67 14.21 -7.21
N ARG A 103 25.50 14.93 -6.43
CA ARG A 103 26.18 16.13 -6.93
C ARG A 103 27.12 15.82 -8.10
N ALA A 104 27.81 14.68 -8.07
CA ALA A 104 28.67 14.24 -9.16
C ALA A 104 27.85 13.92 -10.43
N ILE A 105 26.70 13.24 -10.28
CA ILE A 105 25.75 12.98 -11.37
C ILE A 105 25.28 14.29 -12.01
N CYS A 106 24.90 15.29 -11.20
CA CYS A 106 24.43 16.58 -11.70
C CYS A 106 25.50 17.32 -12.52
N ARG A 107 26.77 17.27 -12.08
CA ARG A 107 27.92 17.91 -12.74
C ARG A 107 28.33 17.20 -14.03
N SER A 108 28.22 15.87 -14.06
CA SER A 108 28.69 15.03 -15.17
C SER A 108 27.57 14.27 -15.85
N TRP A 109 26.42 14.93 -16.03
CA TRP A 109 25.20 14.33 -16.59
C TRP A 109 25.41 13.72 -17.98
N SER A 110 26.23 14.35 -18.83
CA SER A 110 26.57 13.84 -20.16
C SER A 110 27.20 12.45 -20.12
N ARG A 111 28.06 12.16 -19.15
CA ARG A 111 28.68 10.84 -18.99
C ARG A 111 27.68 9.76 -18.58
N VAL A 112 26.71 10.13 -17.73
CA VAL A 112 25.63 9.22 -17.33
C VAL A 112 24.74 8.88 -18.52
N VAL A 113 24.36 9.87 -19.32
CA VAL A 113 23.50 9.68 -20.50
C VAL A 113 24.19 8.91 -21.62
N CYS A 114 25.51 9.02 -21.78
CA CYS A 114 26.25 8.27 -22.79
C CYS A 114 26.67 6.87 -22.33
N SER A 115 26.41 6.50 -21.07
CA SER A 115 26.75 5.19 -20.53
C SER A 115 25.99 4.07 -21.26
N PRO A 116 26.61 2.90 -21.51
CA PRO A 116 25.92 1.74 -22.07
C PRO A 116 24.79 1.22 -21.18
N SER A 117 24.87 1.47 -19.86
CA SER A 117 23.86 1.05 -18.87
C SER A 117 22.77 2.12 -18.63
N ALA A 118 22.76 3.21 -19.39
CA ALA A 118 21.85 4.33 -19.15
C ALA A 118 20.37 3.91 -19.25
N GLY A 119 20.00 3.07 -20.21
CA GLY A 119 18.64 2.53 -20.34
C GLY A 119 18.21 1.71 -19.13
N GLU A 120 19.03 0.73 -18.74
CA GLU A 120 18.74 -0.12 -17.57
C GLU A 120 18.59 0.71 -16.29
N LEU A 121 19.46 1.70 -16.09
CA LEU A 121 19.42 2.57 -14.92
C LEU A 121 18.20 3.49 -14.92
N ALA A 122 17.73 3.94 -16.08
CA ALA A 122 16.49 4.69 -16.21
C ALA A 122 15.28 3.83 -15.82
N ASP A 123 15.22 2.57 -16.27
CA ASP A 123 14.14 1.64 -15.90
C ASP A 123 14.17 1.27 -14.42
N ARG A 124 15.36 1.14 -13.84
CA ARG A 124 15.51 0.90 -12.39
C ARG A 124 15.08 2.11 -11.58
N LEU A 125 15.39 3.33 -12.04
CA LEU A 125 14.89 4.56 -11.42
C LEU A 125 13.37 4.64 -11.45
N ASP A 126 12.75 4.36 -12.59
CA ASP A 126 11.29 4.35 -12.73
C ASP A 126 10.63 3.33 -11.80
N ARG A 127 11.12 2.08 -11.81
CA ARG A 127 10.63 1.02 -10.94
C ARG A 127 10.78 1.35 -9.46
N MET A 128 11.92 1.94 -9.06
CA MET A 128 12.15 2.36 -7.69
C MET A 128 11.18 3.45 -7.25
N LEU A 129 10.99 4.49 -8.08
CA LEU A 129 10.05 5.56 -7.77
C LEU A 129 8.60 5.05 -7.69
N ARG A 130 8.17 4.17 -8.61
CA ARG A 130 6.86 3.52 -8.53
C ARG A 130 6.70 2.60 -7.31
N ARG A 131 7.79 1.97 -6.86
CA ARG A 131 7.77 1.17 -5.63
C ARG A 131 7.62 2.06 -4.41
N ILE A 132 8.41 3.14 -4.32
CA ILE A 132 8.31 4.13 -3.24
C ILE A 132 6.90 4.71 -3.23
N ASP A 133 6.38 5.14 -4.38
CA ASP A 133 5.02 5.68 -4.51
C ASP A 133 3.95 4.71 -4.01
N ARG A 134 4.02 3.42 -4.38
CA ARG A 134 3.11 2.39 -3.88
C ARG A 134 3.21 2.13 -2.37
N LEU A 135 4.42 2.21 -1.80
CA LEU A 135 4.64 2.00 -0.37
C LEU A 135 4.28 3.24 0.45
N SER A 136 4.47 4.43 -0.11
CA SER A 136 4.21 5.73 0.50
C SER A 136 2.76 6.18 0.32
N THR A 137 2.07 5.67 -0.69
CA THR A 137 0.60 5.73 -0.75
C THR A 137 0.09 4.92 0.43
N PRO A 138 -0.60 5.55 1.40
CA PRO A 138 -1.26 4.79 2.44
C PRO A 138 -2.11 3.73 1.76
N SER A 139 -1.88 2.45 2.06
CA SER A 139 -2.97 1.50 1.88
C SER A 139 -4.09 2.08 2.73
N ASP A 140 -5.14 2.59 2.10
CA ASP A 140 -6.41 2.67 2.80
C ASP A 140 -6.59 1.29 3.39
N GLY A 141 -6.54 1.19 4.72
CA GLY A 141 -6.59 -0.09 5.42
C GLY A 141 -7.93 -0.80 5.21
N ARG A 142 -8.80 -0.27 4.34
CA ARG A 142 -10.15 -0.73 4.03
C ARG A 142 -10.41 -0.58 2.54
N VAL A 143 -9.83 -1.46 1.74
CA VAL A 143 -10.26 -1.63 0.35
C VAL A 143 -11.56 -2.44 0.36
N THR A 144 -12.65 -1.85 -0.12
CA THR A 144 -13.91 -2.57 -0.32
C THR A 144 -13.97 -3.06 -1.75
N VAL A 145 -14.06 -4.37 -1.95
CA VAL A 145 -14.30 -4.93 -3.27
C VAL A 145 -15.78 -4.76 -3.60
N VAL A 146 -16.13 -4.03 -4.64
CA VAL A 146 -17.52 -3.90 -5.14
C VAL A 146 -17.63 -4.53 -6.53
N GLN A 147 -18.84 -4.81 -6.99
CA GLN A 147 -19.06 -5.28 -8.36
C GLN A 147 -19.63 -4.15 -9.20
N CYS A 148 -19.17 -4.03 -10.45
CA CYS A 148 -19.81 -3.14 -11.42
C CYS A 148 -21.25 -3.63 -11.68
N PRO A 149 -22.26 -2.75 -11.64
CA PRO A 149 -23.65 -3.15 -11.87
C PRO A 149 -23.91 -3.63 -13.31
N ASP A 150 -23.10 -3.19 -14.27
CA ASP A 150 -23.32 -3.47 -15.70
C ASP A 150 -22.55 -4.70 -16.17
N CYS A 151 -21.23 -4.73 -15.97
CA CYS A 151 -20.37 -5.84 -16.42
C CYS A 151 -20.00 -6.85 -15.33
N SER A 152 -20.46 -6.68 -14.09
CA SER A 152 -20.17 -7.56 -12.93
C SER A 152 -18.69 -7.68 -12.53
N THR A 153 -17.79 -6.90 -13.16
CA THR A 153 -16.36 -6.87 -12.84
C THR A 153 -16.13 -6.46 -11.39
N SER A 154 -15.23 -7.17 -10.71
CA SER A 154 -14.84 -6.85 -9.33
C SER A 154 -13.87 -5.67 -9.31
N LEU A 155 -14.23 -4.63 -8.57
CA LEU A 155 -13.49 -3.37 -8.45
C LEU A 155 -13.00 -3.22 -7.01
N ALA A 156 -11.70 -3.02 -6.86
CA ALA A 156 -11.11 -2.68 -5.57
C ALA A 156 -11.26 -1.17 -5.34
N VAL A 157 -12.07 -0.76 -4.38
CA VAL A 157 -12.35 0.64 -4.06
C VAL A 157 -11.61 1.03 -2.78
N PRO A 158 -10.62 1.93 -2.84
CA PRO A 158 -10.02 2.55 -1.66
C PRO A 158 -11.05 3.38 -0.87
N GLN A 159 -10.83 3.54 0.43
CA GLN A 159 -11.75 4.23 1.31
C GLN A 159 -11.79 5.74 0.97
N GLY A 160 -13.00 6.31 0.79
CA GLY A 160 -13.16 7.74 0.52
C GLY A 160 -13.09 8.12 -0.96
N MET A 161 -12.94 7.16 -1.87
CA MET A 161 -13.15 7.37 -3.30
C MET A 161 -14.65 7.42 -3.60
N ARG A 162 -15.14 8.56 -4.10
CA ARG A 162 -16.58 8.78 -4.34
C ARG A 162 -17.02 8.37 -5.74
N ASP A 163 -16.20 8.68 -6.74
CA ASP A 163 -16.49 8.44 -8.15
C ASP A 163 -15.34 7.68 -8.81
N GLY A 164 -15.66 6.86 -9.81
CA GLY A 164 -14.66 6.20 -10.64
C GLY A 164 -15.25 5.66 -11.94
N TRP A 165 -14.39 5.11 -12.79
CA TRP A 165 -14.82 4.43 -14.02
C TRP A 165 -14.55 2.94 -13.93
N CYS A 166 -15.46 2.14 -14.48
CA CYS A 166 -15.19 0.73 -14.70
C CYS A 166 -14.12 0.56 -15.79
N PRO A 167 -13.03 -0.20 -15.56
CA PRO A 167 -12.00 -0.41 -16.57
C PRO A 167 -12.46 -1.28 -17.75
N GLU A 168 -13.52 -2.08 -17.58
CA GLU A 168 -14.01 -3.01 -18.60
C GLU A 168 -15.13 -2.40 -19.47
N CYS A 169 -16.18 -1.83 -18.84
CA CYS A 169 -17.30 -1.23 -19.60
C CYS A 169 -17.23 0.28 -19.77
N GLY A 170 -16.29 0.97 -19.10
CA GLY A 170 -16.14 2.43 -19.18
C GLY A 170 -17.24 3.23 -18.47
N GLU A 171 -18.20 2.55 -17.82
CA GLU A 171 -19.32 3.19 -17.13
C GLU A 171 -18.85 4.04 -15.94
N ARG A 172 -19.52 5.17 -15.71
CA ARG A 172 -19.23 6.04 -14.55
C ARG A 172 -19.95 5.47 -13.32
N LEU A 173 -19.18 5.20 -12.28
CA LEU A 173 -19.67 4.57 -11.05
C LEU A 173 -19.62 5.56 -9.88
N ASP A 174 -20.71 5.60 -9.13
CA ASP A 174 -20.75 6.14 -7.77
C ASP A 174 -20.23 5.03 -6.83
N LEU A 175 -18.94 5.12 -6.53
CA LEU A 175 -18.23 4.15 -5.71
C LEU A 175 -18.68 4.25 -4.23
N ASP A 176 -19.06 5.43 -3.76
CA ASP A 176 -19.56 5.62 -2.38
C ASP A 176 -20.90 4.89 -2.18
N MET A 177 -21.80 4.99 -3.17
CA MET A 177 -23.07 4.27 -3.18
C MET A 177 -22.87 2.74 -3.26
N LEU A 178 -21.96 2.26 -4.12
CA LEU A 178 -21.69 0.83 -4.25
C LEU A 178 -21.05 0.23 -2.99
N VAL A 179 -20.13 0.96 -2.36
CA VAL A 179 -19.51 0.57 -1.09
C VAL A 179 -20.56 0.57 0.02
N SER A 180 -21.37 1.62 0.13
CA SER A 180 -22.44 1.72 1.12
C SER A 180 -23.48 0.61 0.95
N GLY A 181 -23.90 0.31 -0.28
CA GLY A 181 -24.84 -0.78 -0.58
C GLY A 181 -24.28 -2.16 -0.21
N ARG A 182 -22.97 -2.40 -0.45
CA ARG A 182 -22.31 -3.64 -0.04
C ARG A 182 -22.16 -3.75 1.47
N LEU A 183 -21.79 -2.65 2.13
CA LEU A 183 -21.71 -2.60 3.59
C LEU A 183 -23.08 -2.80 4.22
N ASP A 184 -24.15 -2.24 3.65
CA ASP A 184 -25.52 -2.47 4.10
C ASP A 184 -25.98 -3.91 3.88
N ALA A 185 -25.58 -4.55 2.78
CA ALA A 185 -25.85 -5.96 2.55
C ALA A 185 -25.09 -6.86 3.56
N ALA A 186 -23.83 -6.55 3.83
CA ALA A 186 -23.03 -7.23 4.86
C ALA A 186 -23.58 -6.99 6.27
N CYS A 187 -24.03 -5.77 6.56
CA CYS A 187 -24.72 -5.41 7.80
C CYS A 187 -26.08 -6.07 7.93
N ARG A 188 -26.74 -6.46 6.83
CA ARG A 188 -27.98 -7.25 6.84
C ARG A 188 -27.73 -8.75 6.89
N ALA A 189 -26.48 -9.20 6.86
CA ALA A 189 -26.17 -10.61 7.03
C ALA A 189 -26.56 -11.03 8.45
N VAL A 190 -27.60 -11.85 8.50
CA VAL A 190 -28.17 -12.39 9.73
C VAL A 190 -27.83 -13.88 9.78
N MET A 191 -27.49 -14.37 10.96
CA MET A 191 -27.39 -15.80 11.22
C MET A 191 -28.41 -16.20 12.28
N THR A 192 -29.06 -17.34 12.08
CA THR A 192 -29.99 -17.91 13.05
C THR A 192 -29.33 -19.11 13.70
N CYS A 193 -28.91 -18.96 14.96
CA CYS A 193 -28.16 -20.00 15.66
C CYS A 193 -28.26 -19.86 17.18
N SER A 194 -27.75 -20.85 17.90
CA SER A 194 -27.60 -20.78 19.35
C SER A 194 -26.40 -19.88 19.74
N PRO A 195 -26.35 -19.37 20.99
CA PRO A 195 -25.19 -18.61 21.47
C PRO A 195 -23.86 -19.38 21.47
N ALA A 196 -23.91 -20.72 21.41
CA ALA A 196 -22.72 -21.56 21.27
C ALA A 196 -22.20 -21.49 19.83
N GLU A 197 -23.07 -21.74 18.86
CA GLU A 197 -22.74 -21.70 17.44
C GLU A 197 -22.35 -20.29 16.98
N ALA A 198 -22.91 -19.24 17.57
CA ALA A 198 -22.46 -17.86 17.33
C ALA A 198 -21.01 -17.63 17.81
N ALA A 199 -20.62 -18.24 18.93
CA ALA A 199 -19.26 -18.16 19.45
C ALA A 199 -18.27 -18.99 18.60
N ASP A 200 -18.71 -20.15 18.12
CA ASP A 200 -17.94 -20.99 17.20
C ASP A 200 -17.75 -20.28 15.87
N TRP A 201 -18.80 -19.66 15.31
CA TRP A 201 -18.68 -18.84 14.10
C TRP A 201 -17.70 -17.67 14.28
N LEU A 202 -17.75 -16.97 15.41
CA LEU A 202 -16.80 -15.89 15.71
C LEU A 202 -15.37 -16.41 15.78
N THR A 203 -15.15 -17.59 16.36
CA THR A 203 -13.82 -18.18 16.51
C THR A 203 -13.29 -18.72 15.19
N ASP A 204 -14.09 -19.50 14.47
CA ASP A 204 -13.66 -20.27 13.31
C ASP A 204 -13.72 -19.47 12.00
N ARG A 205 -14.75 -18.64 11.82
CA ARG A 205 -14.95 -17.87 10.59
C ARG A 205 -14.47 -16.43 10.68
N ALA A 206 -14.61 -15.79 11.84
CA ALA A 206 -14.13 -14.42 12.04
C ALA A 206 -12.73 -14.34 12.68
N GLY A 207 -12.16 -15.46 13.14
CA GLY A 207 -10.84 -15.50 13.80
C GLY A 207 -10.80 -14.85 15.19
N LEU A 208 -11.97 -14.54 15.76
CA LEU A 208 -12.14 -13.86 17.03
C LEU A 208 -12.49 -14.88 18.11
N ARG A 209 -11.48 -15.42 18.80
CA ARG A 209 -11.66 -16.39 19.91
C ARG A 209 -12.72 -15.89 20.89
N THR A 210 -13.86 -16.56 20.91
CA THR A 210 -15.03 -16.16 21.69
C THR A 210 -15.67 -17.40 22.29
N THR A 211 -16.05 -17.32 23.56
CA THR A 211 -16.73 -18.41 24.27
C THR A 211 -18.24 -18.18 24.29
N ARG A 212 -19.03 -19.27 24.32
CA ARG A 212 -20.48 -19.22 24.53
C ARG A 212 -20.87 -18.30 25.70
N LYS A 213 -20.14 -18.35 26.81
CA LYS A 213 -20.42 -17.55 28.01
C LYS A 213 -20.29 -16.05 27.75
N GLN A 214 -19.35 -15.62 26.89
CA GLN A 214 -19.23 -14.22 26.48
C GLN A 214 -20.45 -13.77 25.67
N VAL A 215 -20.88 -14.57 24.69
CA VAL A 215 -22.08 -14.26 23.89
C VAL A 215 -23.33 -14.21 24.76
N SER A 216 -23.51 -15.18 25.66
CA SER A 216 -24.61 -15.16 26.63
C SER A 216 -24.58 -13.94 27.56
N ASN A 217 -23.39 -13.51 28.00
CA ASN A 217 -23.23 -12.31 28.81
C ASN A 217 -23.55 -11.02 28.03
N TRP A 218 -23.24 -10.95 26.73
CA TRP A 218 -23.60 -9.80 25.90
C TRP A 218 -25.11 -9.69 25.70
N LEU A 219 -25.79 -10.83 25.49
CA LEU A 219 -27.25 -10.91 25.45
C LEU A 219 -27.85 -10.47 26.80
N ALA A 220 -27.37 -11.01 27.92
CA ALA A 220 -27.88 -10.67 29.25
C ALA A 220 -27.69 -9.19 29.62
N ARG A 221 -26.63 -8.55 29.09
CA ARG A 221 -26.33 -7.12 29.31
C ARG A 221 -26.93 -6.20 28.24
N GLY A 222 -27.72 -6.73 27.31
CA GLY A 222 -28.34 -5.93 26.23
C GLY A 222 -27.33 -5.28 25.27
N ARG A 223 -26.10 -5.83 25.15
CA ARG A 223 -25.07 -5.28 24.25
C ARG A 223 -25.30 -5.61 22.78
N LEU A 224 -26.17 -6.58 22.49
CA LEU A 224 -26.59 -6.98 21.15
C LEU A 224 -28.03 -6.51 20.96
N SER A 225 -28.21 -5.27 20.51
CA SER A 225 -29.52 -4.63 20.37
C SER A 225 -30.29 -5.11 19.14
N LYS A 226 -29.58 -5.63 18.12
CA LYS A 226 -30.19 -6.21 16.92
C LYS A 226 -30.43 -7.72 17.05
N ALA A 227 -30.07 -8.35 18.16
CA ALA A 227 -30.32 -9.77 18.38
C ALA A 227 -31.78 -10.03 18.78
N ARG A 228 -32.46 -10.94 18.07
CA ARG A 228 -33.85 -11.29 18.34
C ARG A 228 -33.98 -12.74 18.78
N ARG A 229 -34.70 -12.98 19.87
CA ARG A 229 -34.97 -14.34 20.34
C ARG A 229 -36.08 -14.96 19.50
N LEU A 230 -35.81 -16.09 18.86
CA LEU A 230 -36.78 -16.81 18.03
C LEU A 230 -37.47 -17.96 18.77
N GLY A 231 -36.88 -18.46 19.86
CA GLY A 231 -37.43 -19.55 20.68
C GLY A 231 -36.43 -20.69 20.91
N HIS A 232 -36.69 -21.59 21.86
CA HIS A 232 -35.88 -22.79 22.14
C HIS A 232 -34.35 -22.58 22.27
N GLY A 233 -33.93 -21.40 22.72
CA GLY A 233 -32.50 -21.07 22.86
C GLY A 233 -31.81 -20.62 21.56
N VAL A 234 -32.57 -20.47 20.48
CA VAL A 234 -32.13 -19.96 19.18
C VAL A 234 -32.38 -18.46 19.09
N TRP A 235 -31.40 -17.78 18.50
CA TRP A 235 -31.37 -16.34 18.32
C TRP A 235 -31.05 -16.00 16.87
N GLU A 236 -31.63 -14.90 16.43
CA GLU A 236 -31.29 -14.23 15.19
C GLU A 236 -30.22 -13.18 15.53
N PHE A 237 -29.00 -13.38 15.04
CA PHE A 237 -27.87 -12.48 15.27
C PHE A 237 -27.51 -11.73 14.00
N ASN A 238 -27.27 -10.43 14.14
CA ASN A 238 -26.60 -9.65 13.12
C ASN A 238 -25.09 -9.94 13.15
N GLN A 239 -24.52 -10.42 12.03
CA GLN A 239 -23.12 -10.82 11.98
C GLN A 239 -22.17 -9.65 12.23
N ALA A 240 -22.49 -8.47 11.70
CA ALA A 240 -21.68 -7.26 11.88
C ALA A 240 -21.72 -6.78 13.35
N GLU A 241 -22.89 -6.82 13.99
CA GLU A 241 -23.04 -6.45 15.41
C GLU A 241 -22.25 -7.39 16.33
N LEU A 242 -22.24 -8.70 16.06
CA LEU A 242 -21.45 -9.67 16.82
C LEU A 242 -19.95 -9.35 16.77
N ILE A 243 -19.43 -9.03 15.57
CA ILE A 243 -18.02 -8.64 15.38
C ILE A 243 -17.74 -7.32 16.10
N GLU A 244 -18.62 -6.32 15.98
CA GLU A 244 -18.47 -5.00 16.60
C GLU A 244 -18.44 -5.09 18.13
N VAL A 245 -19.39 -5.83 18.73
CA VAL A 245 -19.46 -6.01 20.19
C VAL A 245 -18.24 -6.75 20.70
N ARG A 246 -17.73 -7.76 19.96
CA ARG A 246 -16.50 -8.48 20.33
C ARG A 246 -15.27 -7.59 20.30
N ASN A 247 -15.11 -6.75 19.27
CA ASN A 247 -13.97 -5.83 19.16
C ASN A 247 -13.98 -4.74 20.25
N ARG A 248 -15.14 -4.43 20.84
CA ARG A 248 -15.29 -3.50 21.97
C ARG A 248 -15.25 -4.18 23.36
N ALA A 249 -15.20 -5.51 23.43
CA ALA A 249 -15.32 -6.29 24.67
C ALA A 249 -13.98 -6.82 25.16
#